data_AF-A0A7W1YUB0-F1
#
_entry.id   AF-A0A7W1YUB0-F1
#
_cell.length_a   1.000
_cell.length_b   1.000
_cell.length_c   1.000
_cell.angle_alpha   90.00
_cell.angle_beta   90.00
_cell.angle_gamma   90.00
#
_symmetry.space_group_name_H-M   'P 1'
#
loop_
_entity.id
_entity.type
_entity.pdbx_description
1 polymer ?
#
loop_
_entity_poly.entity_id
_entity_poly.type
_entity_poly.pdbx_seq_one_letter_code
_entity_poly.pdbx_strand_id
1 'polypeptide(L)'
;HWRVSEPVVEAPLPRHRSTRESAAAQPLLFEADLAPGDCLYLPRGYVHAASAQEGMSLHITIGVHVVTAHDVLTAVVARAGEHPAFRAPLPVGFAAPGGDKALLEAVEACVAEAQTWLRGVDAAPVAEGLRHRFWAQRLPLLEGQLLQVAALDHLDDAAVVRRRPQSICMPGADTGDGDSLRLVLGDRQLVLPRTVEPAVRRLLDGTARPVSALADLLDAPSRLVLVRRLVREGVVEVTGAH
;
A
#
# COMPACT_ATOMS: atom_id res chain seq x y z
N HIS A 1 -23.03 -15.53 19.66
CA HIS A 1 -23.11 -14.33 20.50
C HIS A 1 -21.82 -13.52 20.48
N TRP A 2 -21.93 -12.28 20.03
CA TRP A 2 -20.89 -11.26 19.97
C TRP A 2 -21.19 -10.15 20.97
N ARG A 3 -20.15 -9.68 21.64
CA ARG A 3 -20.18 -8.53 22.56
C ARG A 3 -19.15 -7.53 22.08
N VAL A 4 -19.57 -6.27 21.90
CA VAL A 4 -18.70 -5.19 21.43
C VAL A 4 -18.73 -4.06 22.42
N SER A 5 -17.55 -3.62 22.83
CA SER A 5 -17.34 -2.55 23.81
C SER A 5 -16.49 -1.42 23.22
N GLU A 6 -16.48 -0.29 23.90
CA GLU A 6 -15.65 0.86 23.54
C GLU A 6 -14.15 0.51 23.50
N PRO A 7 -13.34 1.26 22.73
CA PRO A 7 -11.89 1.11 22.75
C PRO A 7 -11.26 1.50 24.09
N VAL A 8 -10.30 0.71 24.56
CA VAL A 8 -9.46 1.06 25.73
C VAL A 8 -8.61 2.31 25.45
N VAL A 9 -8.19 2.48 24.20
CA VAL A 9 -7.43 3.62 23.71
C VAL A 9 -8.07 4.05 22.41
N GLU A 10 -8.39 5.34 22.29
CA GLU A 10 -8.90 5.91 21.05
C GLU A 10 -7.85 5.82 19.93
N ALA A 11 -8.29 5.42 18.73
CA ALA A 11 -7.45 5.25 17.54
C ALA A 11 -6.09 4.55 17.80
N PRO A 12 -6.11 3.29 18.30
CA PRO A 12 -4.89 2.67 18.80
C PRO A 12 -3.89 2.35 17.68
N LEU A 13 -2.60 2.49 18.00
CA LEU A 13 -1.51 2.00 17.16
C LEU A 13 -1.24 0.51 17.48
N PRO A 14 -0.56 -0.25 16.61
CA PRO A 14 -0.32 -1.69 16.83
C PRO A 14 0.38 -2.03 18.15
N ARG A 15 1.14 -1.08 18.70
CA ARG A 15 1.81 -1.20 20.01
C ARG A 15 0.86 -1.05 21.20
N HIS A 16 -0.30 -0.43 21.03
CA HIS A 16 -1.31 -0.29 22.08
C HIS A 16 -2.10 -1.59 22.17
N ARG A 17 -1.71 -2.45 23.11
CA ARG A 17 -2.41 -3.71 23.39
C ARG A 17 -3.23 -3.56 24.67
N SER A 18 -4.47 -4.03 24.64
CA SER A 18 -5.31 -4.16 25.83
C SER A 18 -5.00 -5.48 26.56
N THR A 19 -5.13 -5.48 27.88
CA THR A 19 -5.23 -6.71 28.67
C THR A 19 -6.68 -7.18 28.68
N ARG A 20 -6.94 -8.42 29.10
CA ARG A 20 -8.33 -8.90 29.28
C ARG A 20 -9.09 -8.05 30.29
N GLU A 21 -8.41 -7.64 31.35
CA GLU A 21 -8.98 -6.81 32.41
C GLU A 21 -9.35 -5.41 31.91
N SER A 22 -8.44 -4.73 31.21
CA SER A 22 -8.73 -3.38 30.69
C SER A 22 -9.81 -3.40 29.60
N ALA A 23 -9.87 -4.48 28.81
CA ALA A 23 -10.90 -4.71 27.82
C ALA A 23 -12.28 -4.99 28.46
N ALA A 24 -12.34 -5.79 29.52
CA ALA A 24 -13.58 -6.13 30.21
C ALA A 24 -14.19 -4.93 30.98
N ALA A 25 -13.35 -3.96 31.35
CA ALA A 25 -13.79 -2.73 32.01
C ALA A 25 -14.44 -1.71 31.04
N GLN A 26 -14.37 -1.92 29.73
CA GLN A 26 -14.92 -0.95 28.77
C GLN A 26 -16.44 -1.05 28.67
N PRO A 27 -17.14 0.11 28.55
CA PRO A 27 -18.58 0.13 28.34
C PRO A 27 -19.00 -0.75 27.17
N LEU A 28 -20.00 -1.61 27.40
CA LEU A 28 -20.62 -2.43 26.37
C LEU A 28 -21.46 -1.52 25.47
N LEU A 29 -21.20 -1.58 24.17
CA LEU A 29 -21.94 -0.80 23.17
C LEU A 29 -23.15 -1.58 22.66
N PHE A 30 -22.94 -2.84 22.27
CA PHE A 30 -24.01 -3.72 21.83
C PHE A 30 -23.62 -5.19 21.90
N GLU A 31 -24.64 -6.04 21.84
CA GLU A 31 -24.54 -7.48 21.71
C GLU A 31 -25.35 -7.92 20.48
N ALA A 32 -24.89 -8.96 19.79
CA ALA A 32 -25.57 -9.48 18.61
C ALA A 32 -25.29 -10.97 18.40
N ASP A 33 -26.25 -11.69 17.85
CA ASP A 33 -26.05 -13.03 17.30
C ASP A 33 -25.93 -12.94 15.79
N LEU A 34 -24.86 -13.51 15.24
CA LEU A 34 -24.58 -13.51 13.81
C LEU A 34 -24.87 -14.90 13.25
N ALA A 35 -25.56 -14.94 12.12
CA ALA A 35 -25.86 -16.12 11.32
C ALA A 35 -24.97 -16.19 10.06
N PRO A 36 -24.92 -17.35 9.38
CA PRO A 36 -24.21 -17.45 8.10
C PRO A 36 -24.71 -16.42 7.09
N GLY A 37 -23.78 -15.61 6.57
CA GLY A 37 -24.05 -14.51 5.63
C GLY A 37 -24.02 -13.13 6.27
N ASP A 38 -24.13 -13.02 7.60
CA ASP A 38 -24.04 -11.74 8.30
C ASP A 38 -22.61 -11.19 8.29
N CYS A 39 -22.51 -9.86 8.32
CA CYS A 39 -21.24 -9.13 8.34
C CYS A 39 -21.22 -8.14 9.49
N LEU A 40 -20.15 -8.15 10.28
CA LEU A 40 -19.89 -7.19 11.35
C LEU A 40 -18.63 -6.39 11.04
N TYR A 41 -18.78 -5.08 10.82
CA TYR A 41 -17.65 -4.17 10.67
C TYR A 41 -17.31 -3.51 12.01
N LEU A 42 -16.06 -3.67 12.44
CA LEU A 42 -15.54 -3.02 13.65
C LEU A 42 -14.35 -2.13 13.27
N PRO A 43 -14.43 -0.82 13.53
CA PRO A 43 -13.26 0.05 13.42
C PRO A 43 -12.14 -0.41 14.36
N ARG A 44 -10.90 -0.02 14.05
CA ARG A 44 -9.76 -0.35 14.90
C ARG A 44 -9.98 0.17 16.33
N GLY A 45 -9.73 -0.71 17.29
CA GLY A 45 -9.71 -0.39 18.72
C GLY A 45 -10.91 -0.90 19.49
N TYR A 46 -12.02 -1.19 18.81
CA TYR A 46 -13.22 -1.73 19.45
C TYR A 46 -12.94 -3.11 20.02
N VAL A 47 -13.18 -3.23 21.32
CA VAL A 47 -13.03 -4.48 22.05
C VAL A 47 -14.17 -5.39 21.65
N HIS A 48 -13.86 -6.65 21.32
CA HIS A 48 -14.89 -7.63 21.00
C HIS A 48 -14.56 -9.00 21.59
N ALA A 49 -15.63 -9.71 21.97
CA ALA A 49 -15.59 -11.10 22.38
C ALA A 49 -16.71 -11.85 21.65
N ALA A 50 -16.39 -13.06 21.17
CA ALA A 50 -17.32 -13.93 20.49
C ALA A 50 -17.38 -15.28 21.20
N SER A 51 -18.59 -15.82 21.36
CA SER A 51 -18.86 -17.15 21.90
C SER A 51 -19.91 -17.87 21.05
N ALA A 52 -19.63 -19.13 20.70
CA ALA A 52 -20.60 -20.01 20.07
C ALA A 52 -21.66 -20.40 21.11
N GLN A 53 -22.93 -20.26 20.75
CA GLN A 53 -24.04 -20.63 21.63
C GLN A 53 -24.42 -22.10 21.43
N GLU A 54 -24.53 -22.53 20.18
CA GLU A 54 -24.87 -23.90 19.80
C GLU A 54 -23.86 -24.43 18.77
N GLY A 55 -23.29 -25.61 19.03
CA GLY A 55 -22.40 -26.28 18.10
C GLY A 55 -21.13 -25.49 17.74
N MET A 56 -20.62 -25.72 16.53
CA MET A 56 -19.42 -25.06 16.02
C MET A 56 -19.79 -23.77 15.27
N SER A 57 -19.01 -22.72 15.50
CA SER A 57 -19.10 -21.45 14.75
C SER A 57 -17.79 -21.21 13.99
N LEU A 58 -17.89 -20.81 12.73
CA LEU A 58 -16.76 -20.37 11.90
C LEU A 58 -17.02 -18.94 11.41
N HIS A 59 -16.02 -18.08 11.50
CA HIS A 59 -16.04 -16.75 10.90
C HIS A 59 -14.70 -16.45 10.21
N ILE A 60 -14.73 -15.57 9.22
CA ILE A 60 -13.54 -15.07 8.53
C ILE A 60 -13.40 -13.59 8.88
N THR A 61 -12.25 -13.21 9.43
CA THR A 61 -11.94 -11.81 9.73
C THR A 61 -11.10 -11.22 8.60
N ILE A 62 -11.60 -10.14 7.99
CA ILE A 62 -10.85 -9.39 6.97
C ILE A 62 -10.25 -8.15 7.64
N GLY A 63 -8.93 -8.15 7.81
CA GLY A 63 -8.19 -7.01 8.32
C GLY A 63 -7.99 -5.94 7.24
N VAL A 64 -8.42 -4.70 7.50
CA VAL A 64 -8.14 -3.56 6.62
C VAL A 64 -6.94 -2.79 7.17
N HIS A 65 -5.83 -2.77 6.42
CA HIS A 65 -4.69 -1.93 6.74
C HIS A 65 -4.94 -0.49 6.31
N VAL A 66 -4.91 0.42 7.27
CA VAL A 66 -5.10 1.86 7.06
C VAL A 66 -3.79 2.59 7.26
N VAL A 67 -3.52 3.56 6.39
CA VAL A 67 -2.46 4.55 6.58
C VAL A 67 -3.00 5.62 7.53
N THR A 68 -2.26 5.91 8.59
CA THR A 68 -2.67 6.86 9.64
C THR A 68 -1.94 8.19 9.53
N ALA A 69 -2.43 9.23 10.19
CA ALA A 69 -1.71 10.49 10.34
C ALA A 69 -0.34 10.31 11.04
N HIS A 70 -0.24 9.34 11.95
CA HIS A 70 1.05 8.96 12.56
C HIS A 70 2.04 8.44 11.51
N ASP A 71 1.58 7.66 10.53
CA ASP A 71 2.45 7.15 9.45
C ASP A 71 2.92 8.29 8.53
N VAL A 72 2.07 9.29 8.29
CA VAL A 72 2.43 10.51 7.57
C VAL A 72 3.52 11.27 8.33
N LEU A 73 3.31 11.54 9.62
CA LEU A 73 4.30 12.23 10.45
C LEU A 73 5.61 11.45 10.55
N THR A 74 5.55 10.13 10.68
CA THR A 74 6.73 9.26 10.67
C THR A 74 7.49 9.40 9.35
N ALA A 75 6.78 9.39 8.21
CA ALA A 75 7.39 9.56 6.90
C ALA A 75 7.99 10.95 6.68
N VAL A 76 7.36 12.00 7.23
CA VAL A 76 7.92 13.36 7.24
C VAL A 76 9.21 13.37 8.06
N VAL A 77 9.16 12.97 9.34
CA VAL A 77 10.31 12.99 10.25
C VAL A 77 11.48 12.15 9.72
N ALA A 78 11.22 11.02 9.05
CA ALA A 78 12.28 10.23 8.42
C ALA A 78 13.12 11.04 7.42
N ARG A 79 12.54 12.05 6.75
CA ARG A 79 13.27 12.94 5.83
C ARG A 79 14.20 13.93 6.53
N ALA A 80 14.06 14.13 7.84
CA ALA A 80 14.98 14.96 8.62
C ALA A 80 16.43 14.47 8.51
N GLY A 81 16.65 13.18 8.25
CA GLY A 81 17.98 12.62 8.00
C GLY A 81 18.74 13.25 6.83
N GLU A 82 18.03 13.85 5.86
CA GLU A 82 18.66 14.55 4.74
C GLU A 82 19.17 15.96 5.12
N HIS A 83 18.70 16.51 6.25
CA HIS A 83 19.07 17.85 6.69
C HIS A 83 20.29 17.81 7.63
N PRO A 84 21.39 18.52 7.32
CA PRO A 84 22.61 18.46 8.14
C PRO A 84 22.41 18.80 9.62
N ALA A 85 21.53 19.75 9.95
CA ALA A 85 21.30 20.16 11.34
C ALA A 85 20.79 19.01 12.23
N PHE A 86 19.96 18.10 11.69
CA PHE A 86 19.45 16.95 12.44
C PHE A 86 20.42 15.76 12.47
N ARG A 87 21.53 15.84 11.73
CA ARG A 87 22.63 14.87 11.79
C ARG A 87 23.78 15.31 12.69
N ALA A 88 23.73 16.54 13.21
CA ALA A 88 24.76 17.05 14.10
C ALA A 88 24.82 16.22 15.41
N PRO A 89 26.02 15.98 15.97
CA PRO A 89 26.15 15.25 17.21
C PRO A 89 25.58 16.06 18.40
N LEU A 90 25.08 15.35 19.40
CA LEU A 90 24.73 15.96 20.70
C LEU A 90 26.00 16.39 21.47
N PRO A 91 25.87 17.29 22.47
CA PRO A 91 26.99 17.71 23.30
C PRO A 91 27.74 16.54 23.94
N VAL A 92 29.07 16.63 24.04
CA VAL A 92 29.88 15.62 24.72
C VAL A 92 29.49 15.56 26.19
N GLY A 93 29.29 14.34 26.71
CA GLY A 93 28.88 14.14 28.11
C GLY A 93 27.40 14.37 28.37
N PHE A 94 26.54 14.47 27.34
CA PHE A 94 25.09 14.65 27.52
C PHE A 94 24.43 13.56 28.41
N ALA A 95 25.01 12.37 28.48
CA ALA A 95 24.53 11.25 29.29
C ALA A 95 25.28 11.11 30.63
N ALA A 96 26.28 11.95 30.90
CA ALA A 96 27.02 11.93 32.16
C ALA A 96 26.23 12.66 33.26
N PRO A 97 26.43 12.33 34.55
CA PRO A 97 25.87 13.12 35.65
C PRO A 97 26.24 14.60 35.51
N GLY A 98 25.23 15.49 35.55
CA GLY A 98 25.39 16.94 35.33
C GLY A 98 25.23 17.40 33.87
N GLY A 99 25.02 16.48 32.93
CA GLY A 99 24.77 16.78 31.50
C GLY A 99 23.36 17.29 31.19
N ASP A 100 22.43 17.24 32.15
CA ASP A 100 21.00 17.49 31.94
C ASP A 100 20.71 18.85 31.28
N LYS A 101 21.40 19.91 31.71
CA LYS A 101 21.21 21.25 31.15
C LYS A 101 21.63 21.32 29.68
N ALA A 102 22.80 20.77 29.35
CA ALA A 102 23.30 20.77 27.98
C ALA A 102 22.43 19.88 27.06
N LEU A 103 21.92 18.77 27.58
CA LEU A 103 20.98 17.92 26.85
C LEU A 103 19.66 18.64 26.61
N LEU A 104 19.10 19.31 27.62
CA LEU A 104 17.86 20.08 27.49
C LEU A 104 18.01 21.19 26.43
N GLU A 105 19.07 21.99 26.50
CA GLU A 105 19.36 23.05 25.52
C GLU A 105 19.50 22.48 24.09
N ALA A 106 20.16 21.33 23.93
CA ALA A 106 20.31 20.67 22.64
C ALA A 106 18.96 20.14 22.10
N VAL A 107 18.11 19.59 22.97
CA VAL A 107 16.75 19.14 22.59
C VAL A 107 15.89 20.33 22.19
N GLU A 108 15.90 21.42 22.96
CA GLU A 108 15.15 22.64 22.65
C GLU A 108 15.57 23.25 21.31
N ALA A 109 16.88 23.33 21.06
CA ALA A 109 17.42 23.78 19.78
C ALA A 109 16.98 22.88 18.61
N CYS A 110 17.02 21.55 18.80
CA CYS A 110 16.56 20.59 17.79
C CYS A 110 15.07 20.73 17.49
N VAL A 111 14.23 20.94 18.52
CA VAL A 111 12.80 21.17 18.36
C VAL A 111 12.53 22.49 17.62
N ALA A 112 13.23 23.57 17.96
CA ALA A 112 13.10 24.86 17.28
C ALA A 112 13.50 24.79 15.79
N GLU A 113 14.59 24.08 15.50
CA GLU A 113 15.02 23.81 14.11
C GLU A 113 13.98 22.95 13.38
N ALA A 114 13.45 21.91 14.02
CA ALA A 114 12.39 21.07 13.45
C ALA A 114 11.13 21.87 13.12
N GLN A 115 10.70 22.80 13.99
CA GLN A 115 9.56 23.67 13.72
C GLN A 115 9.78 24.55 12.48
N THR A 116 10.99 25.06 12.29
CA THR A 116 11.35 25.87 11.11
C THR A 116 11.39 25.02 9.86
N TRP A 117 12.07 23.88 9.92
CA TRP A 117 12.20 22.92 8.83
C TRP A 117 10.83 22.39 8.36
N LEU A 118 9.93 22.04 9.28
CA LEU A 118 8.60 21.51 8.97
C LEU A 118 7.77 22.45 8.09
N ARG A 119 7.98 23.78 8.17
CA ARG A 119 7.29 24.76 7.32
C ARG A 119 7.69 24.67 5.83
N GLY A 120 8.88 24.15 5.55
CA GLY A 120 9.43 24.01 4.21
C GLY A 120 9.40 22.59 3.65
N VAL A 121 8.81 21.63 4.36
CA VAL A 121 8.73 20.24 3.89
C VAL A 121 7.81 20.14 2.67
N ASP A 122 8.35 19.60 1.58
CA ASP A 122 7.56 19.24 0.41
C ASP A 122 6.71 17.98 0.69
N ALA A 123 5.39 18.11 0.58
CA ALA A 123 4.44 17.04 0.81
C ALA A 123 4.40 16.02 -0.35
N ALA A 124 4.78 16.38 -1.57
CA ALA A 124 4.64 15.51 -2.73
C ALA A 124 5.50 14.23 -2.62
N PRO A 125 6.80 14.28 -2.28
CA PRO A 125 7.60 13.08 -2.06
C PRO A 125 7.10 12.20 -0.91
N VAL A 126 6.51 12.81 0.13
CA VAL A 126 5.95 12.07 1.28
C VAL A 126 4.69 11.30 0.86
N ALA A 127 3.78 11.96 0.16
CA ALA A 127 2.56 11.35 -0.37
C ALA A 127 2.91 10.21 -1.33
N GLU A 128 3.91 10.41 -2.20
CA GLU A 128 4.37 9.40 -3.14
C GLU A 128 4.96 8.18 -2.44
N GLY A 129 5.81 8.38 -1.43
CA GLY A 129 6.38 7.29 -0.64
C GLY A 129 5.31 6.46 0.10
N LEU A 130 4.28 7.12 0.65
CA LEU A 130 3.14 6.45 1.28
C LEU A 130 2.34 5.61 0.27
N ARG A 131 2.06 6.19 -0.90
CA ARG A 131 1.37 5.51 -2.01
C ARG A 131 2.15 4.29 -2.49
N HIS A 132 3.46 4.45 -2.71
CA HIS A 132 4.33 3.35 -3.11
C HIS A 132 4.31 2.22 -2.10
N ARG A 133 4.50 2.50 -0.80
CA ARG A 133 4.46 1.48 0.27
C ARG A 133 3.11 0.76 0.33
N PHE A 134 2.01 1.50 0.19
CA PHE A 134 0.67 0.93 0.22
C PHE A 134 0.45 -0.13 -0.86
N TRP A 135 0.93 0.13 -2.08
CA TRP A 135 0.84 -0.85 -3.17
C TRP A 135 1.90 -1.95 -3.04
N ALA A 136 3.12 -1.61 -2.64
CA ALA A 136 4.23 -2.55 -2.53
C ALA A 136 4.03 -3.69 -1.53
N GLN A 137 3.19 -3.49 -0.51
CA GLN A 137 2.88 -4.51 0.49
C GLN A 137 1.79 -5.49 0.06
N ARG A 138 1.16 -5.30 -1.10
CA ARG A 138 0.07 -6.16 -1.57
C ARG A 138 0.60 -7.23 -2.51
N LEU A 139 0.28 -8.48 -2.18
CA LEU A 139 0.55 -9.60 -3.05
C LEU A 139 -0.38 -9.55 -4.28
N PRO A 140 0.16 -9.65 -5.50
CA PRO A 140 -0.68 -9.73 -6.68
C PRO A 140 -1.38 -11.10 -6.74
N LEU A 141 -2.69 -11.10 -7.00
CA LEU A 141 -3.46 -12.32 -7.22
C LEU A 141 -3.30 -12.76 -8.68
N LEU A 142 -2.42 -13.74 -8.89
CA LEU A 142 -1.97 -14.18 -10.21
C LEU A 142 -2.49 -15.58 -10.58
N GLU A 143 -3.77 -15.84 -10.32
CA GLU A 143 -4.41 -17.12 -10.68
C GLU A 143 -4.25 -17.43 -12.19
N GLY A 144 -3.88 -18.65 -12.54
CA GLY A 144 -3.66 -19.07 -13.94
C GLY A 144 -2.45 -18.42 -14.64
N GLN A 145 -1.62 -17.64 -13.95
CA GLN A 145 -0.49 -16.93 -14.56
C GLN A 145 0.54 -17.85 -15.22
N LEU A 146 0.76 -19.05 -14.67
CA LEU A 146 1.68 -20.01 -15.27
C LEU A 146 1.24 -20.43 -16.68
N LEU A 147 -0.07 -20.64 -16.89
CA LEU A 147 -0.62 -20.98 -18.20
C LEU A 147 -0.49 -19.80 -19.18
N GLN A 148 -0.75 -18.58 -18.69
CA GLN A 148 -0.59 -17.35 -19.48
C GLN A 148 0.87 -17.18 -19.95
N VAL A 149 1.84 -17.41 -19.06
CA VAL A 149 3.27 -17.33 -19.39
C VAL A 149 3.67 -18.42 -20.39
N ALA A 150 3.18 -19.65 -20.21
CA ALA A 150 3.45 -20.76 -21.13
C ALA A 150 2.88 -20.53 -22.54
N ALA A 151 1.80 -19.78 -22.66
CA ALA A 151 1.16 -19.46 -23.94
C ALA A 151 1.76 -18.24 -24.67
N LEU A 152 2.71 -17.52 -24.08
CA LEU A 152 3.24 -16.26 -24.63
C LEU A 152 3.83 -16.39 -26.03
N ASP A 153 4.46 -17.53 -26.33
CA ASP A 153 5.11 -17.77 -27.63
C ASP A 153 4.09 -17.90 -28.76
N HIS A 154 2.84 -18.25 -28.43
CA HIS A 154 1.73 -18.39 -29.36
C HIS A 154 0.85 -17.13 -29.43
N LEU A 155 1.19 -16.07 -28.68
CA LEU A 155 0.42 -14.82 -28.68
C LEU A 155 0.66 -14.06 -29.97
N ASP A 156 -0.43 -13.80 -30.70
CA ASP A 156 -0.48 -13.06 -31.96
C ASP A 156 -1.41 -11.82 -31.88
N ASP A 157 -1.61 -11.15 -33.01
CA ASP A 157 -2.39 -9.92 -33.10
C ASP A 157 -3.92 -10.11 -32.96
N ALA A 158 -4.40 -11.35 -33.18
CA ALA A 158 -5.80 -11.69 -33.05
C ALA A 158 -6.16 -12.02 -31.59
N ALA A 159 -5.18 -12.40 -30.77
CA ALA A 159 -5.35 -12.70 -29.35
C ALA A 159 -6.08 -11.55 -28.64
N VAL A 160 -7.18 -11.88 -27.97
CA VAL A 160 -7.96 -10.92 -27.18
C VAL A 160 -7.37 -10.86 -25.77
N VAL A 161 -7.02 -9.66 -25.35
CA VAL A 161 -6.41 -9.38 -24.05
C VAL A 161 -7.23 -8.38 -23.25
N ARG A 162 -7.16 -8.47 -21.93
CA ARG A 162 -7.81 -7.53 -21.01
C ARG A 162 -6.94 -7.28 -19.78
N ARG A 163 -7.15 -6.15 -19.11
CA ARG A 163 -6.60 -5.94 -17.77
C ARG A 163 -7.09 -7.05 -16.84
N ARG A 164 -6.16 -7.67 -16.11
CA ARG A 164 -6.49 -8.64 -15.08
C ARG A 164 -7.20 -7.94 -13.91
N PRO A 165 -8.43 -8.35 -13.51
CA PRO A 165 -9.26 -7.61 -12.55
C PRO A 165 -8.60 -7.30 -11.21
N GLN A 166 -7.80 -8.24 -10.69
CA GLN A 166 -7.13 -8.12 -9.40
C GLN A 166 -5.65 -7.70 -9.52
N SER A 167 -5.21 -7.35 -10.73
CA SER A 167 -3.83 -6.91 -10.93
C SER A 167 -3.62 -5.51 -10.37
N ILE A 168 -2.52 -5.37 -9.65
CA ILE A 168 -2.02 -4.09 -9.18
C ILE A 168 -1.19 -3.52 -10.32
N CYS A 169 -1.59 -2.37 -10.84
CA CYS A 169 -0.82 -1.64 -11.83
C CYS A 169 -1.14 -0.16 -11.69
N MET A 170 -0.26 0.56 -11.01
CA MET A 170 -0.41 1.98 -10.71
C MET A 170 0.74 2.79 -11.30
N PRO A 171 0.55 4.06 -11.68
CA PRO A 171 1.66 4.91 -12.09
C PRO A 171 2.70 5.03 -10.97
N GLY A 172 3.98 4.83 -11.27
CA GLY A 172 5.10 5.06 -10.36
C GLY A 172 5.51 6.53 -10.29
N ALA A 173 6.44 6.84 -9.39
CA ALA A 173 7.04 8.16 -9.28
C ALA A 173 7.80 8.54 -10.56
N ASP A 174 7.70 9.81 -10.97
CA ASP A 174 8.53 10.34 -12.05
C ASP A 174 9.96 10.55 -11.53
N THR A 175 10.95 10.03 -12.25
CA THR A 175 12.38 10.20 -11.95
C THR A 175 12.96 11.45 -12.58
N GLY A 176 12.17 12.21 -13.35
CA GLY A 176 12.61 13.42 -14.05
C GLY A 176 13.41 13.15 -15.32
N ASP A 177 13.54 11.88 -15.73
CA ASP A 177 14.22 11.50 -16.98
C ASP A 177 13.39 11.78 -18.24
N GLY A 178 12.07 11.98 -18.09
CA GLY A 178 11.17 12.28 -19.21
C GLY A 178 10.93 11.12 -20.20
N ASP A 179 11.80 10.11 -20.22
CA ASP A 179 11.79 9.06 -21.23
C ASP A 179 11.20 7.74 -20.74
N SER A 180 11.00 7.58 -19.42
CA SER A 180 10.50 6.34 -18.82
C SER A 180 9.07 6.46 -18.30
N LEU A 181 8.25 5.45 -18.60
CA LEU A 181 7.00 5.14 -17.92
C LEU A 181 7.26 4.08 -16.84
N ARG A 182 6.97 4.42 -15.58
CA ARG A 182 7.09 3.49 -14.45
C ARG A 182 5.71 3.04 -13.99
N LEU A 183 5.56 1.74 -13.77
CA LEU A 183 4.35 1.11 -13.24
C LEU A 183 4.70 0.32 -11.98
N VAL A 184 3.95 0.54 -10.90
CA VAL A 184 4.05 -0.22 -9.65
C VAL A 184 3.11 -1.42 -9.74
N LEU A 185 3.67 -2.62 -9.63
CA LEU A 185 2.95 -3.89 -9.80
C LEU A 185 2.78 -4.66 -8.48
N GLY A 186 2.63 -3.92 -7.39
CA GLY A 186 2.79 -4.45 -6.05
C GLY A 186 4.26 -4.36 -5.63
N ASP A 187 4.86 -5.49 -5.28
CA ASP A 187 6.22 -5.62 -4.75
C ASP A 187 7.35 -5.27 -5.73
N ARG A 188 7.03 -5.06 -7.01
CA ARG A 188 7.98 -4.74 -8.07
C ARG A 188 7.55 -3.54 -8.92
N GLN A 189 8.49 -3.05 -9.71
CA GLN A 189 8.25 -2.00 -10.69
C GLN A 189 8.54 -2.50 -12.11
N LEU A 190 7.71 -2.08 -13.06
CA LEU A 190 7.92 -2.25 -14.48
C LEU A 190 8.28 -0.89 -15.09
N VAL A 191 9.41 -0.84 -15.80
CA VAL A 191 9.88 0.36 -16.51
C VAL A 191 9.75 0.11 -18.01
N LEU A 192 9.08 1.01 -18.70
CA LEU A 192 8.80 0.98 -20.13
C LEU A 192 9.22 2.31 -20.75
N PRO A 193 9.47 2.38 -22.08
CA PRO A 193 9.61 3.66 -22.77
C PRO A 193 8.33 4.50 -22.64
N ARG A 194 8.44 5.80 -22.40
CA ARG A 194 7.26 6.67 -22.26
C ARG A 194 6.38 6.70 -23.51
N THR A 195 6.95 6.43 -24.68
CA THR A 195 6.22 6.34 -25.96
C THR A 195 5.09 5.30 -25.96
N VAL A 196 5.16 4.25 -25.12
CA VAL A 196 4.10 3.23 -25.04
C VAL A 196 2.96 3.60 -24.08
N GLU A 197 3.03 4.74 -23.40
CA GLU A 197 2.05 5.19 -22.41
C GLU A 197 0.60 5.18 -22.94
N PRO A 198 0.29 5.68 -24.15
CA PRO A 198 -1.08 5.63 -24.69
C PRO A 198 -1.60 4.20 -24.83
N ALA A 199 -0.74 3.26 -25.24
CA ALA A 199 -1.09 1.85 -25.42
C ALA A 199 -1.32 1.16 -24.07
N VAL A 200 -0.45 1.42 -23.09
CA VAL A 200 -0.62 0.94 -21.70
C VAL A 200 -1.94 1.46 -21.13
N ARG A 201 -2.22 2.76 -21.25
CA ARG A 201 -3.47 3.36 -20.75
C ARG A 201 -4.70 2.68 -21.35
N ARG A 202 -4.68 2.41 -22.66
CA ARG A 202 -5.76 1.70 -23.36
C ARG A 202 -5.95 0.29 -22.80
N LEU A 203 -4.88 -0.48 -22.61
CA LEU A 203 -4.96 -1.84 -22.07
C LEU A 203 -5.46 -1.88 -20.61
N LEU A 204 -5.24 -0.83 -19.83
CA LEU A 204 -5.59 -0.76 -18.41
C LEU A 204 -7.03 -0.32 -18.11
N ASP A 205 -7.81 0.09 -19.12
CA ASP A 205 -9.21 0.52 -18.92
C ASP A 205 -10.20 -0.63 -18.64
N GLY A 206 -9.74 -1.88 -18.74
CA GLY A 206 -10.53 -3.08 -18.43
C GLY A 206 -11.30 -3.68 -19.60
N THR A 207 -11.38 -2.99 -20.74
CA THR A 207 -12.08 -3.52 -21.92
C THR A 207 -11.23 -4.60 -22.58
N ALA A 208 -11.84 -5.74 -22.90
CA ALA A 208 -11.18 -6.80 -23.67
C ALA A 208 -11.04 -6.39 -25.14
N ARG A 209 -9.84 -6.57 -25.72
CA ARG A 209 -9.53 -6.13 -27.09
C ARG A 209 -8.54 -7.07 -27.77
N PRO A 210 -8.61 -7.26 -29.09
CA PRO A 210 -7.53 -7.91 -29.81
C PRO A 210 -6.27 -7.05 -29.74
N VAL A 211 -5.08 -7.66 -29.74
CA VAL A 211 -3.80 -6.92 -29.74
C VAL A 211 -3.68 -5.97 -30.93
N SER A 212 -4.24 -6.34 -32.08
CA SER A 212 -4.34 -5.49 -33.28
C SER A 212 -5.07 -4.17 -33.06
N ALA A 213 -5.89 -4.02 -32.00
CA ALA A 213 -6.52 -2.74 -31.64
C ALA A 213 -5.52 -1.67 -31.12
N LEU A 214 -4.23 -2.00 -31.06
CA LEU A 214 -3.13 -1.05 -30.77
C LEU A 214 -2.40 -0.58 -32.03
N ALA A 215 -2.82 -0.99 -33.23
CA ALA A 215 -2.12 -0.70 -34.48
C ALA A 215 -2.04 0.79 -34.85
N ASP A 216 -2.94 1.62 -34.32
CA ASP A 216 -2.89 3.09 -34.42
C ASP A 216 -1.83 3.73 -33.51
N LEU A 217 -1.31 2.98 -32.53
CA LEU A 217 -0.33 3.48 -31.55
C LEU A 217 1.05 2.85 -31.72
N LEU A 218 1.13 1.60 -32.17
CA LEU A 218 2.36 0.81 -32.21
C LEU A 218 2.39 -0.10 -33.45
N ASP A 219 3.59 -0.25 -34.03
CA ASP A 219 3.84 -1.27 -35.06
C ASP A 219 3.64 -2.70 -34.52
N ALA A 220 3.59 -3.68 -35.44
CA ALA A 220 3.26 -5.06 -35.10
C ALA A 220 4.24 -5.72 -34.11
N PRO A 221 5.55 -5.64 -34.33
CA PRO A 221 6.51 -6.15 -33.35
C PRO A 221 6.36 -5.48 -31.98
N SER A 222 6.24 -4.15 -31.93
CA SER A 222 6.23 -3.38 -30.69
C SER A 222 4.99 -3.64 -29.85
N ARG A 223 3.79 -3.74 -30.45
CA ARG A 223 2.57 -4.08 -29.69
C ARG A 223 2.61 -5.49 -29.10
N LEU A 224 3.14 -6.46 -29.85
CA LEU A 224 3.30 -7.83 -29.36
C LEU A 224 4.33 -7.89 -28.22
N VAL A 225 5.46 -7.18 -28.34
CA VAL A 225 6.45 -7.06 -27.27
C VAL A 225 5.84 -6.46 -26.01
N LEU A 226 5.09 -5.36 -26.14
CA LEU A 226 4.41 -4.71 -25.02
C LEU A 226 3.40 -5.65 -24.35
N VAL A 227 2.51 -6.25 -25.13
CA VAL A 227 1.46 -7.13 -24.59
C VAL A 227 2.07 -8.36 -23.94
N ARG A 228 3.06 -9.02 -24.57
CA ARG A 228 3.77 -10.15 -23.96
C ARG A 228 4.43 -9.75 -22.64
N ARG A 229 5.01 -8.54 -22.56
CA ARG A 229 5.59 -8.04 -21.31
C ARG A 229 4.51 -7.87 -20.25
N LEU A 230 3.39 -7.23 -20.57
CA LEU A 230 2.30 -7.00 -19.61
C LEU A 230 1.62 -8.29 -19.17
N VAL A 231 1.49 -9.28 -20.06
CA VAL A 231 0.99 -10.62 -19.72
C VAL A 231 1.98 -11.34 -18.81
N ARG A 232 3.28 -11.34 -19.13
CA ARG A 232 4.32 -11.95 -18.29
C ARG A 232 4.34 -11.36 -16.88
N GLU A 233 4.10 -10.06 -16.77
CA GLU A 233 4.06 -9.33 -15.51
C GLU A 233 2.71 -9.46 -14.76
N GLY A 234 1.73 -10.17 -15.33
CA GLY A 234 0.42 -10.38 -14.70
C GLY A 234 -0.46 -9.14 -14.66
N VAL A 235 -0.20 -8.15 -15.52
CA VAL A 235 -0.98 -6.92 -15.66
C VAL A 235 -2.20 -7.15 -16.56
N VAL A 236 -1.96 -7.87 -17.64
CA VAL A 236 -2.93 -8.20 -18.68
C VAL A 236 -3.02 -9.72 -18.77
N GLU A 237 -4.16 -10.24 -19.22
CA GLU A 237 -4.34 -11.66 -19.51
C GLU A 237 -4.99 -11.84 -20.88
N VAL A 238 -4.69 -12.96 -21.52
CA VAL A 238 -5.36 -13.44 -22.72
C VAL A 238 -6.69 -14.07 -22.32
N THR A 239 -7.79 -13.61 -22.90
CA THR A 239 -9.13 -14.15 -22.66
C THR A 239 -9.33 -15.45 -23.42
N GLY A 240 -9.94 -16.45 -22.78
CA GLY A 240 -10.24 -17.73 -23.43
C GLY A 240 -9.07 -18.72 -23.48
N ALA A 241 -7.96 -18.42 -22.80
CA ALA A 241 -6.87 -19.38 -22.57
C ALA A 241 -7.20 -20.25 -21.34
N HIS A 242 -8.18 -21.16 -21.49
CA HIS A 242 -8.50 -22.22 -20.53
C HIS A 242 -8.78 -23.52 -21.26
#